data_AF-A0A699V6D4-F1
#
_entry.id   AF-A0A699V6D4-F1
#
_cell.length_a   1.000
_cell.length_b   1.000
_cell.length_c   1.000
_cell.angle_alpha   90.00
_cell.angle_beta   90.00
_cell.angle_gamma   90.00
#
_symmetry.space_group_name_H-M   'P 1'
#
loop_
_entity.id
_entity.type
_entity.pdbx_description
1 polymer ?
#
loop_
_entity_poly.entity_id
_entity_poly.type
_entity_poly.pdbx_seq_one_letter_code
_entity_poly.pdbx_strand_id
1 'polypeptide(L)'
;MALKRARTTRANPDPTRTTFATEPMTQEAINNLIAQRVAEAIAEYKTQRNSVVNGDTSNTTGTGARTVRPTQECTYKDYLNCGPLKFNGTEEVIGLTRWFERTETVFSISNCTLETQVKFASCTLIGSALT
;
A
#
# COMPACT_ATOMS: atom_id res chain seq x y z
N MET A 1 -51.33 49.56 55.98
CA MET A 1 -50.01 49.39 56.63
C MET A 1 -49.42 48.05 56.16
N ALA A 2 -48.16 48.07 55.70
CA ALA A 2 -47.08 47.05 55.85
C ALA A 2 -47.48 45.55 55.94
N LEU A 3 -46.84 44.53 55.33
CA LEU A 3 -45.47 44.28 54.83
C LEU A 3 -45.36 42.71 54.82
N LYS A 4 -44.97 41.97 53.77
CA LYS A 4 -43.64 41.35 53.46
C LYS A 4 -43.91 40.05 52.67
N ARG A 5 -43.26 39.80 51.51
CA ARG A 5 -42.15 38.83 51.24
C ARG A 5 -42.36 37.40 51.79
N ALA A 6 -41.99 36.30 51.13
CA ALA A 6 -41.33 36.01 49.86
C ALA A 6 -41.42 34.49 49.56
N ARG A 7 -41.26 34.17 48.26
CA ARG A 7 -40.96 32.91 47.54
C ARG A 7 -40.21 31.81 48.33
N THR A 8 -40.48 30.53 48.03
CA THR A 8 -39.45 29.51 47.68
C THR A 8 -40.11 28.20 47.21
N THR A 9 -39.99 27.89 45.93
CA THR A 9 -39.95 26.49 45.46
C THR A 9 -38.73 26.37 44.57
N ARG A 10 -37.78 25.56 45.05
CA ARG A 10 -36.51 25.25 44.42
C ARG A 10 -36.75 23.98 43.59
N ALA A 11 -36.69 24.08 42.27
CA ALA A 11 -36.50 22.93 41.39
C ALA A 11 -35.29 23.23 40.51
N ASN A 12 -34.41 22.23 40.45
CA ASN A 12 -33.00 22.27 40.06
C ASN A 12 -32.76 22.78 38.62
N PRO A 13 -31.65 23.47 38.32
CA PRO A 13 -31.24 23.74 36.95
C PRO A 13 -30.78 22.43 36.27
N ASP A 14 -31.33 22.17 35.09
CA ASP A 14 -30.87 21.15 34.13
C ASP A 14 -29.40 21.42 33.78
N PRO A 15 -28.49 20.43 33.85
CA PRO A 15 -27.07 20.68 33.66
C PRO A 15 -26.80 20.93 32.18
N THR A 16 -26.32 22.14 31.89
CA THR A 16 -25.43 22.49 30.78
C THR A 16 -25.45 21.51 29.61
N ARG A 17 -26.35 21.72 28.65
CA ARG A 17 -26.17 21.16 27.31
C ARG A 17 -25.04 21.92 26.64
N THR A 18 -23.82 21.48 26.91
CA THR A 18 -22.65 21.85 26.10
C THR A 18 -22.83 21.19 24.75
N THR A 19 -23.38 21.92 23.78
CA THR A 19 -23.36 21.54 22.37
C THR A 19 -21.91 21.55 21.92
N PHE A 20 -21.24 20.40 22.00
CA PHE A 20 -20.06 20.18 21.17
C PHE A 20 -20.56 20.11 19.74
N ALA A 21 -20.46 21.25 19.05
CA ALA A 21 -20.52 21.28 17.59
C ALA A 21 -19.45 20.30 17.11
N THR A 22 -19.88 19.09 16.75
CA THR A 22 -19.05 18.13 16.08
C THR A 22 -18.83 18.72 14.71
N GLU A 23 -17.67 19.34 14.50
CA GLU A 23 -17.24 19.70 13.15
C GLU A 23 -17.40 18.45 12.28
N PRO A 24 -18.22 18.49 11.22
CA PRO A 24 -18.35 17.35 10.34
C PRO A 24 -16.96 17.08 9.78
N MET A 25 -16.39 15.92 10.09
CA MET A 25 -15.11 15.51 9.52
C MET A 25 -15.23 15.64 8.00
N THR A 26 -14.48 16.58 7.42
CA THR A 26 -14.54 16.84 5.98
C THR A 26 -13.87 15.71 5.24
N GLN A 27 -14.36 15.40 4.04
CA GLN A 27 -13.73 14.39 3.17
C GLN A 27 -12.24 14.69 2.93
N GLU A 28 -11.89 15.97 2.90
CA GLU A 28 -10.51 16.44 2.77
C GLU A 28 -9.65 16.08 3.99
N ALA A 29 -10.17 16.24 5.22
CA ALA A 29 -9.48 15.83 6.44
C ALA A 29 -9.21 14.32 6.45
N ILE A 30 -10.15 13.51 5.97
CA ILE A 30 -9.98 12.05 5.84
C ILE A 30 -8.90 11.73 4.81
N ASN A 31 -8.95 12.35 3.63
CA ASN A 31 -7.96 12.12 2.57
C ASN A 31 -6.55 12.53 3.01
N ASN A 32 -6.42 13.66 3.72
CA ASN A 32 -5.15 14.14 4.26
C ASN A 32 -4.61 13.19 5.33
N LEU A 33 -5.48 12.67 6.20
CA LEU A 33 -5.09 11.68 7.19
C LEU A 33 -4.60 10.38 6.53
N ILE A 34 -5.29 9.91 5.48
CA ILE A 34 -4.86 8.73 4.72
C ILE A 34 -3.49 8.99 4.07
N ALA A 35 -3.33 10.11 3.37
CA ALA A 35 -2.07 10.48 2.73
C ALA A 35 -0.91 10.56 3.73
N GLN A 36 -1.16 11.15 4.91
CA GLN A 36 -0.19 11.23 5.99
C GLN A 36 0.22 9.85 6.51
N ARG A 37 -0.75 8.98 6.82
CA ARG A 37 -0.49 7.62 7.31
C ARG A 37 0.26 6.76 6.30
N VAL A 38 -0.06 6.90 5.01
CA VAL A 38 0.65 6.20 3.93
C VAL A 38 2.09 6.70 3.80
N ALA A 39 2.31 8.02 3.85
CA ALA A 39 3.65 8.59 3.79
C ALA A 39 4.51 8.17 4.99
N GLU A 40 3.94 8.16 6.19
CA GLU A 40 4.57 7.71 7.44
C GLU A 40 4.98 6.23 7.35
N ALA A 41 4.06 5.34 6.95
CA ALA A 41 4.34 3.92 6.77
C ALA A 41 5.45 3.65 5.73
N ILE A 42 5.48 4.40 4.63
CA ILE A 42 6.55 4.31 3.62
C ILE A 42 7.89 4.76 4.21
N ALA A 43 7.92 5.82 5.01
CA ALA A 43 9.14 6.32 5.65
C ALA A 43 9.69 5.35 6.70
N GLU A 44 8.81 4.74 7.52
CA GLU A 44 9.17 3.72 8.49
C GLU A 44 9.75 2.47 7.82
N TYR A 45 9.11 1.97 6.75
CA TYR A 45 9.62 0.84 5.97
C TYR A 45 11.03 1.11 5.43
N LYS A 46 11.28 2.31 4.91
CA LYS A 46 12.62 2.72 4.43
C LYS A 46 13.64 2.79 5.58
N THR A 47 13.23 3.26 6.76
CA THR A 47 14.09 3.38 7.94
C THR A 47 14.46 2.01 8.51
N GLN A 48 13.49 1.11 8.65
CA GLN A 48 13.72 -0.28 9.10
C GLN A 48 14.62 -1.04 8.12
N ARG A 49 14.41 -0.86 6.80
CA ARG A 49 15.30 -1.43 5.78
C ARG A 49 16.75 -0.94 5.93
N ASN A 50 16.94 0.30 6.34
CA ASN A 50 18.27 0.90 6.53
C ASN A 50 18.88 0.58 7.90
N SER A 51 18.09 0.31 8.94
CA SER A 51 18.59 -0.07 10.27
C SER A 51 19.01 -1.54 10.35
N VAL A 52 18.38 -2.45 9.60
CA VAL A 52 18.79 -3.86 9.46
C VAL A 52 20.20 -4.00 8.84
N VAL A 53 20.76 -2.94 8.28
CA VAL A 53 22.17 -2.89 7.81
C VAL A 53 23.17 -2.67 8.97
N ASN A 54 22.72 -2.23 10.16
CA ASN A 54 23.58 -1.81 11.27
C ASN A 54 23.23 -2.48 12.62
N GLY A 55 22.76 -3.73 12.63
CA GLY A 55 22.41 -4.45 13.85
C GLY A 55 22.88 -5.90 13.84
N ASP A 56 24.03 -6.12 14.46
CA ASP A 56 24.68 -7.37 14.88
C ASP A 56 24.14 -8.71 14.36
N THR A 57 25.00 -9.43 13.63
CA THR A 57 25.04 -10.89 13.72
C THR A 57 26.49 -11.34 13.63
N SER A 58 27.04 -11.68 14.79
CA SER A 58 28.37 -12.22 14.99
C SER A 58 28.38 -13.71 14.68
N ASN A 59 29.08 -14.09 13.61
CA ASN A 59 29.68 -15.39 13.23
C ASN A 59 29.34 -15.77 11.78
N THR A 60 30.23 -15.58 10.81
CA THR A 60 31.27 -16.56 10.53
C THR A 60 32.22 -15.96 9.50
N THR A 61 33.50 -15.90 9.88
CA THR A 61 34.73 -15.79 9.09
C THR A 61 34.64 -15.43 7.60
N GLY A 62 35.31 -14.32 7.26
CA GLY A 62 36.27 -14.35 6.15
C GLY A 62 35.93 -13.51 4.93
N THR A 63 36.60 -12.36 4.85
CA THR A 63 36.83 -11.56 3.64
C THR A 63 35.70 -10.61 3.25
N GLY A 64 35.94 -9.34 3.61
CA GLY A 64 35.12 -8.21 3.21
C GLY A 64 35.08 -8.04 1.70
N ALA A 65 33.89 -8.16 1.16
CA ALA A 65 33.43 -7.35 0.05
C ALA A 65 32.08 -6.81 0.50
N ARG A 66 31.88 -5.49 0.45
CA ARG A 66 30.54 -4.90 0.47
C ARG A 66 29.84 -5.43 -0.79
N THR A 67 29.26 -6.62 -0.71
CA THR A 67 28.25 -7.02 -1.67
C THR A 67 27.10 -6.06 -1.45
N VAL A 68 27.07 -5.01 -2.28
CA VAL A 68 25.84 -4.50 -2.88
C VAL A 68 24.87 -5.68 -2.85
N ARG A 69 23.79 -5.59 -2.05
CA ARG A 69 22.77 -6.65 -2.05
C ARG A 69 22.56 -6.99 -3.52
N PRO A 70 22.80 -8.24 -3.96
CA PRO A 70 22.56 -8.58 -5.34
C PRO A 70 21.16 -8.04 -5.62
N THR A 71 20.99 -7.22 -6.65
CA THR A 71 19.66 -6.94 -7.17
C THR A 71 19.10 -8.32 -7.45
N GLN A 72 18.30 -8.85 -6.53
CA GLN A 72 17.85 -10.23 -6.60
C GLN A 72 17.07 -10.29 -7.91
N GLU A 73 17.65 -10.97 -8.90
CA GLU A 73 17.01 -11.09 -10.19
C GLU A 73 15.68 -11.81 -9.97
N CYS A 74 14.60 -11.25 -10.52
CA CYS A 74 13.30 -11.90 -10.40
C CYS A 74 13.42 -13.32 -10.95
N THR A 75 12.89 -14.29 -10.21
CA THR A 75 12.80 -15.65 -10.70
C THR A 75 11.48 -15.85 -11.44
N TYR A 76 11.40 -16.91 -12.26
CA TYR A 76 10.14 -17.30 -12.88
C TYR A 76 9.04 -17.59 -11.84
N LYS A 77 9.42 -18.09 -10.65
CA LYS A 77 8.50 -18.29 -9.53
C LYS A 77 7.93 -16.96 -9.02
N ASP A 78 8.75 -15.93 -8.90
CA ASP A 78 8.31 -14.60 -8.46
C ASP A 78 7.34 -13.97 -9.47
N TYR A 79 7.61 -14.16 -10.77
CA TYR A 79 6.70 -13.79 -11.84
C TYR A 79 5.34 -14.50 -11.71
N LEU A 80 5.34 -15.82 -11.54
CA LEU A 80 4.10 -16.61 -11.39
C LEU A 80 3.30 -16.24 -10.14
N ASN A 81 3.99 -15.95 -9.02
CA ASN A 81 3.35 -15.54 -7.77
C ASN A 81 2.58 -14.21 -7.91
N CYS A 82 2.95 -13.36 -8.88
CA CYS A 82 2.25 -12.11 -9.16
C CYS A 82 0.97 -12.29 -9.99
N GLY A 83 0.63 -13.53 -10.39
CA GLY A 83 -0.58 -13.85 -11.13
C GLY A 83 -0.59 -13.22 -12.54
N PRO A 84 0.30 -13.67 -13.43
CA PRO A 84 0.31 -13.23 -14.82
C PRO A 84 -0.95 -13.68 -15.56
N LEU A 85 -1.44 -12.84 -16.46
CA LEU A 85 -2.63 -13.13 -17.27
C LEU A 85 -2.23 -13.94 -18.50
N LYS A 86 -2.99 -15.00 -18.80
CA LYS A 86 -2.84 -15.76 -20.04
C LYS A 86 -3.59 -15.10 -21.18
N PHE A 87 -3.05 -15.19 -22.39
CA PHE A 87 -3.69 -14.65 -23.60
C PHE A 87 -3.83 -15.75 -24.65
N ASN A 88 -5.06 -15.97 -25.12
CA ASN A 88 -5.39 -17.05 -26.04
C ASN A 88 -5.40 -16.64 -27.53
N GLY A 89 -5.29 -15.34 -27.82
CA GLY A 89 -5.32 -14.80 -29.19
C GLY A 89 -6.70 -14.53 -29.77
N THR A 90 -7.81 -14.85 -29.09
CA THR A 90 -9.18 -14.69 -29.62
C THR A 90 -9.88 -13.42 -29.16
N GLU A 91 -9.32 -12.72 -28.18
CA GLU A 91 -9.94 -11.55 -27.52
C GLU A 91 -9.70 -10.22 -28.26
N GLU A 92 -9.25 -10.31 -29.53
CA GLU A 92 -8.95 -9.17 -30.41
C GLU A 92 -8.03 -8.11 -29.75
N VAL A 93 -8.08 -6.86 -30.21
CA VAL A 93 -7.21 -5.77 -29.74
C VAL A 93 -7.45 -5.46 -28.26
N ILE A 94 -8.70 -5.57 -27.78
CA ILE A 94 -9.04 -5.24 -26.40
C ILE A 94 -8.37 -6.21 -25.41
N GLY A 95 -8.45 -7.52 -25.69
CA GLY A 95 -7.77 -8.52 -24.86
C GLY A 95 -6.24 -8.39 -24.93
N LEU A 96 -5.72 -8.06 -26.11
CA LEU A 96 -4.29 -7.82 -26.30
C LEU A 96 -3.79 -6.65 -25.44
N THR A 97 -4.48 -5.49 -25.49
CA THR A 97 -4.14 -4.33 -24.66
C THR A 97 -4.17 -4.66 -23.17
N ARG A 98 -5.22 -5.35 -22.72
CA ARG A 98 -5.35 -5.77 -21.33
C ARG A 98 -4.22 -6.72 -20.90
N TRP A 99 -3.81 -7.62 -21.78
CA TRP A 99 -2.69 -8.53 -21.51
C TRP A 99 -1.36 -7.77 -21.37
N PHE A 100 -1.10 -6.77 -22.22
CA PHE A 100 0.09 -5.91 -22.10
C PHE A 100 0.11 -5.15 -20.77
N GLU A 101 -0.96 -4.43 -20.42
CA GLU A 101 -1.05 -3.67 -19.16
C GLU A 101 -0.80 -4.56 -17.93
N ARG A 102 -1.40 -5.77 -17.93
CA ARG A 102 -1.21 -6.72 -16.84
C ARG A 102 0.21 -7.28 -16.78
N THR A 103 0.81 -7.56 -17.93
CA THR A 103 2.17 -8.07 -18.04
C THR A 103 3.19 -7.04 -17.56
N GLU A 104 3.05 -5.76 -17.94
CA GLU A 104 3.88 -4.65 -17.45
C GLU A 104 3.76 -4.49 -15.92
N THR A 105 2.54 -4.54 -15.40
CA THR A 105 2.28 -4.47 -13.95
C THR A 105 2.96 -5.62 -13.20
N VAL A 106 2.83 -6.84 -13.71
CA VAL A 106 3.45 -8.01 -13.09
C VAL A 106 4.97 -7.91 -13.09
N PHE A 107 5.59 -7.42 -14.17
CA PHE A 107 7.04 -7.22 -14.21
C PHE A 107 7.53 -6.14 -13.26
N SER A 108 6.77 -5.06 -13.10
CA SER A 108 7.04 -4.02 -12.12
C SER A 108 7.01 -4.57 -10.69
N ILE A 109 5.98 -5.35 -10.34
CA ILE A 109 5.83 -5.93 -8.98
C ILE A 109 6.91 -6.97 -8.69
N SER A 110 7.21 -7.84 -9.65
CA SER A 110 8.21 -8.91 -9.51
C SER A 110 9.66 -8.42 -9.62
N ASN A 111 9.89 -7.17 -9.99
CA ASN A 111 11.23 -6.59 -10.24
C ASN A 111 12.02 -7.35 -11.33
N CYS A 112 11.37 -7.78 -12.40
CA CYS A 112 12.03 -8.49 -13.50
C CYS A 112 12.83 -7.54 -14.41
N THR A 113 14.03 -7.95 -14.78
CA THR A 113 14.88 -7.24 -15.74
C THR A 113 14.34 -7.41 -17.16
N LEU A 114 14.64 -6.46 -18.05
CA LEU A 114 14.19 -6.52 -19.46
C LEU A 114 14.61 -7.82 -20.17
N GLU A 115 15.73 -8.43 -19.77
CA GLU A 115 16.21 -9.69 -20.32
C GLU A 115 15.29 -10.89 -20.02
N THR A 116 14.62 -10.90 -18.85
CA THR A 116 13.73 -11.99 -18.45
C THR A 116 12.28 -11.76 -18.83
N GLN A 117 11.89 -10.50 -19.07
CA GLN A 117 10.50 -10.13 -19.37
C GLN A 117 9.95 -10.89 -20.59
N VAL A 118 10.64 -10.85 -21.73
CA VAL A 118 10.15 -11.52 -22.95
C VAL A 118 10.02 -13.03 -22.73
N LYS A 119 11.02 -13.66 -22.09
CA LYS A 119 11.01 -15.10 -21.78
C LYS A 119 9.79 -15.46 -20.94
N PHE A 120 9.51 -14.71 -19.87
CA PHE A 120 8.42 -15.02 -18.96
C PHE A 120 7.04 -14.68 -19.53
N ALA A 121 6.91 -13.55 -20.24
CA ALA A 121 5.67 -13.17 -20.92
C ALA A 121 5.27 -14.23 -21.97
N SER A 122 6.24 -14.77 -22.71
CA SER A 122 5.96 -15.81 -23.72
C SER A 122 5.28 -17.04 -23.12
N CYS A 123 5.55 -17.37 -21.85
CA CYS A 123 4.92 -18.50 -21.16
C CYS A 123 3.43 -18.28 -20.83
N THR A 124 2.90 -17.08 -21.06
CA THR A 124 1.49 -16.76 -20.84
C THR A 124 0.66 -16.77 -22.12
N LEU A 125 1.31 -16.84 -23.29
CA LEU A 125 0.64 -17.05 -24.56
C LEU A 125 0.16 -18.49 -24.64
N ILE A 126 -1.09 -18.69 -25.05
CA ILE A 126 -1.72 -20.01 -25.20
C ILE A 126 -2.57 -20.02 -26.48
N GLY A 127 -2.97 -21.21 -26.94
CA GLY A 127 -3.93 -21.35 -28.03
C GLY A 127 -3.45 -20.67 -29.32
N SER A 128 -4.32 -19.89 -29.96
CA SER A 128 -4.01 -19.23 -31.24
C SER A 128 -3.02 -18.07 -31.10
N ALA A 129 -2.65 -17.65 -29.88
CA ALA A 129 -1.58 -16.67 -29.69
C ALA A 129 -0.17 -17.24 -29.96
N LEU A 130 -0.04 -18.56 -30.14
CA LEU A 130 1.24 -19.25 -30.38
C LEU A 130 1.52 -19.52 -31.87
N THR A 131 0.61 -19.15 -32.77
CA THR A 131 0.61 -19.46 -34.20
C THR A 131 0.39 -18.22 -35.03
#